data_AF-A0A8H6SBM0-F1
#
_entry.id   AF-A0A8H6SBM0-F1
#
_cell.length_a   1.000
_cell.length_b   1.000
_cell.length_c   1.000
_cell.angle_alpha   90.00
_cell.angle_beta   90.00
_cell.angle_gamma   90.00
#
_symmetry.space_group_name_H-M   'P 1'
#
loop_
_entity.id
_entity.type
_entity.pdbx_description
1 polymer ?
#
loop_
_entity_poly.entity_id
_entity_poly.type
_entity_poly.pdbx_seq_one_letter_code
_entity_poly.pdbx_strand_id
1 'polypeptide(L)'
;MAAHEQLAGHLGHLSPEQETKLSEFKTVCTKEGLWVPGKTRTSLDEAALLRFLRARKFEVPDALKQLQETETWRATNRMDELYDTLDVVAYEDARKVYHQWTGRRDLLGRPVYVYEISHLKNNMSAFESSSKILKSPSSTASDGAPTQPIPGKLRVLCGLYENMSEFVLPLCSAVPSRPSPHTPITSTAHIVDVSGVGLMGFWNLKNHMQAASALATAHYPETLSQIYLLGTPSFFPTVWGWIKRWFDPGTTSKIHILSQAEMGPTLRAMMRPEDLPKKYGGELEWEYGMYPSLDTELGKVVPGLKMGDGKGKDGEWVKGPLRWVAEEGDKPKVVAKGFVGGKQRDEVVAVVEPV
;
A
#
# COMPACT_ATOMS: atom_id res chain seq x y z
N MET A 1 -9.96 5.30 20.00
CA MET A 1 -10.01 6.61 19.31
C MET A 1 -11.34 6.72 18.60
N ALA A 2 -12.07 7.81 18.79
CA ALA A 2 -13.33 8.05 18.09
C ALA A 2 -13.07 8.17 16.57
N ALA A 3 -14.05 7.84 15.72
CA ALA A 3 -13.88 7.90 14.26
C ALA A 3 -13.44 9.30 13.78
N HIS A 4 -13.89 10.36 14.45
CA HIS A 4 -13.49 11.75 14.18
C HIS A 4 -11.99 12.00 14.39
N GLU A 5 -11.36 11.36 15.38
CA GLU A 5 -9.92 11.52 15.64
C GLU A 5 -9.08 10.83 14.55
N GLN A 6 -9.59 9.74 13.96
CA GLN A 6 -8.87 9.00 12.91
C GLN A 6 -8.90 9.69 11.55
N LEU A 7 -9.86 10.60 11.31
CA LEU A 7 -10.00 11.34 10.06
C LEU A 7 -9.48 12.78 10.15
N ALA A 8 -9.00 13.23 11.31
CA ALA A 8 -8.45 14.57 11.45
C ALA A 8 -7.31 14.82 10.45
N GLY A 9 -7.38 15.94 9.71
CA GLY A 9 -6.40 16.26 8.67
C GLY A 9 -6.61 15.48 7.35
N HIS A 10 -7.72 14.77 7.20
CA HIS A 10 -8.18 14.21 5.92
C HIS A 10 -9.19 15.14 5.25
N LEU A 11 -9.42 14.92 3.94
CA LEU A 11 -10.38 15.68 3.16
C LEU A 11 -11.77 15.60 3.81
N GLY A 12 -12.47 16.74 3.91
CA GLY A 12 -13.76 16.84 4.63
C GLY A 12 -13.66 16.89 6.16
N HIS A 13 -12.44 16.82 6.72
CA HIS A 13 -12.17 16.82 8.17
C HIS A 13 -10.96 17.71 8.52
N LEU A 14 -10.80 18.82 7.79
CA LEU A 14 -9.75 19.80 8.00
C LEU A 14 -10.23 20.90 8.96
N SER A 15 -9.34 21.44 9.78
CA SER A 15 -9.58 22.72 10.46
C SER A 15 -9.49 23.89 9.46
N PRO A 16 -10.04 25.07 9.78
CA PRO A 16 -9.90 26.25 8.90
C PRO A 16 -8.43 26.61 8.57
N GLU A 17 -7.53 26.39 9.52
CA GLU A 17 -6.10 26.56 9.32
C GLU A 17 -5.54 25.52 8.33
N GLN A 18 -5.91 24.25 8.48
CA GLN A 18 -5.49 23.18 7.58
C GLN A 18 -6.04 23.35 6.16
N GLU A 19 -7.26 23.87 6.01
CA GLU A 19 -7.83 24.24 4.70
C GLU A 19 -7.00 25.34 4.04
N THR A 20 -6.61 26.36 4.81
CA THR A 20 -5.73 27.44 4.33
C THR A 20 -4.38 26.87 3.86
N LYS A 21 -3.78 25.98 4.66
CA LYS A 21 -2.51 25.32 4.32
C LYS A 21 -2.62 24.42 3.10
N LEU A 22 -3.74 23.72 2.92
CA LEU A 22 -3.99 22.94 1.71
C LEU A 22 -4.10 23.84 0.47
N SER A 23 -4.80 24.97 0.57
CA SER A 23 -4.92 25.94 -0.53
C SER A 23 -3.56 26.55 -0.91
N GLU A 24 -2.76 26.94 0.09
CA GLU A 24 -1.38 27.40 -0.09
C GLU A 24 -0.55 26.32 -0.79
N PHE A 25 -0.62 25.08 -0.32
CA PHE A 25 0.14 23.96 -0.85
C PHE A 25 -0.22 23.63 -2.31
N LYS A 26 -1.52 23.58 -2.64
CA LYS A 26 -1.98 23.41 -4.03
C LYS A 26 -1.43 24.50 -4.95
N THR A 27 -1.44 25.75 -4.48
CA THR A 27 -0.95 26.90 -5.26
C THR A 27 0.53 26.75 -5.58
N VAL A 28 1.37 26.45 -4.58
CA VAL A 28 2.81 26.29 -4.82
C VAL A 28 3.12 25.05 -5.66
N CYS A 29 2.44 23.92 -5.44
CA CYS A 29 2.63 22.71 -6.26
C CYS A 29 2.24 22.93 -7.72
N THR A 30 1.18 23.71 -7.98
CA THR A 30 0.76 24.07 -9.34
C THR A 30 1.78 24.98 -10.01
N LYS A 31 2.29 25.97 -9.29
CA LYS A 31 3.31 26.90 -9.79
C LYS A 31 4.61 26.17 -10.17
N GLU A 32 5.02 25.17 -9.38
CA GLU A 32 6.21 24.34 -9.63
C GLU A 32 5.96 23.22 -10.65
N GLY A 33 4.74 23.10 -11.19
CA GLY A 33 4.38 22.07 -12.17
C GLY A 33 4.30 20.64 -11.61
N LEU A 34 4.29 20.48 -10.28
CA LEU A 34 4.24 19.19 -9.58
C LEU A 34 2.82 18.62 -9.52
N TRP A 35 1.81 19.49 -9.51
CA TRP A 35 0.41 19.09 -9.40
C TRP A 35 -0.48 19.97 -10.26
N VAL A 36 -1.32 19.35 -11.08
CA VAL A 36 -2.33 20.03 -11.89
C VAL A 36 -3.67 19.32 -11.69
N PRO A 37 -4.72 20.03 -11.25
CA PRO A 37 -6.04 19.44 -11.04
C PRO A 37 -6.50 18.63 -12.28
N GLY A 38 -6.90 17.38 -12.07
CA GLY A 38 -7.45 16.51 -13.12
C GLY A 38 -6.44 16.01 -14.17
N LYS A 39 -5.16 16.39 -14.10
CA LYS A 39 -4.12 15.95 -15.05
C LYS A 39 -2.98 15.15 -14.40
N THR A 40 -3.03 14.94 -13.09
CA THR A 40 -2.06 14.12 -12.36
C THR A 40 -2.46 12.65 -12.34
N ARG A 41 -1.47 11.79 -12.08
CA ARG A 41 -1.71 10.35 -11.85
C ARG A 41 -2.69 10.13 -10.70
N THR A 42 -3.39 9.00 -10.71
CA THR A 42 -4.37 8.62 -9.67
C THR A 42 -3.78 8.67 -8.26
N SER A 43 -2.50 8.28 -8.09
CA SER A 43 -1.83 8.36 -6.78
C SER A 43 -1.40 9.76 -6.30
N LEU A 44 -1.61 10.81 -7.11
CA LEU A 44 -1.30 12.21 -6.79
C LEU A 44 -2.53 13.12 -6.98
N ASP A 45 -3.63 12.75 -6.32
CA ASP A 45 -4.83 13.55 -6.18
C ASP A 45 -4.73 14.52 -4.97
N GLU A 46 -5.83 15.22 -4.67
CA GLU A 46 -5.89 16.12 -3.51
C GLU A 46 -5.68 15.39 -2.18
N ALA A 47 -6.19 14.16 -2.06
CA ALA A 47 -6.01 13.35 -0.87
C ALA A 47 -4.53 12.93 -0.68
N ALA A 48 -3.80 12.75 -1.77
CA ALA A 48 -2.36 12.56 -1.77
C ALA A 48 -1.60 13.81 -1.30
N LEU A 49 -1.96 15.02 -1.73
CA LEU A 49 -1.34 16.26 -1.21
C LEU A 49 -1.49 16.37 0.31
N LEU A 50 -2.67 16.02 0.83
CA LEU A 50 -2.90 15.98 2.28
C LEU A 50 -2.02 14.95 3.00
N ARG A 51 -1.62 13.84 2.36
CA ARG A 51 -0.65 12.90 2.95
C ARG A 51 0.71 13.56 3.18
N PHE A 52 1.21 14.34 2.22
CA PHE A 52 2.47 15.09 2.37
C PHE A 52 2.35 16.16 3.46
N LEU A 53 1.23 16.91 3.50
CA LEU A 53 0.98 17.88 4.57
C LEU A 53 0.94 17.21 5.94
N ARG A 54 0.17 16.14 6.13
CA ARG A 54 0.13 15.42 7.42
C ARG A 54 1.51 14.89 7.83
N ALA A 55 2.27 14.33 6.89
CA ALA A 55 3.62 13.83 7.15
C ALA A 55 4.62 14.92 7.57
N ARG A 56 4.31 16.19 7.27
CA ARG A 56 5.10 17.36 7.66
C ARG A 56 4.33 18.31 8.58
N LYS A 57 3.32 17.81 9.29
CA LYS A 57 2.53 18.55 10.28
C LYS A 57 1.95 19.87 9.74
N PHE A 58 1.55 19.88 8.47
CA PHE A 58 1.03 21.02 7.72
C PHE A 58 2.05 22.16 7.49
N GLU A 59 3.34 21.91 7.64
CA GLU A 59 4.40 22.82 7.19
C GLU A 59 4.56 22.75 5.66
N VAL A 60 4.00 23.74 4.97
CA VAL A 60 3.96 23.80 3.50
C VAL A 60 5.35 23.71 2.84
N PRO A 61 6.40 24.43 3.31
CA PRO A 61 7.73 24.32 2.71
C PRO A 61 8.32 22.91 2.80
N ASP A 62 8.14 22.23 3.93
CA ASP A 62 8.66 20.88 4.16
C ASP A 62 7.88 19.83 3.35
N ALA A 63 6.55 19.99 3.24
CA ALA A 63 5.71 19.14 2.41
C ALA A 63 6.06 19.29 0.92
N LEU A 64 6.30 20.52 0.46
CA LEU A 64 6.74 20.81 -0.90
C LEU A 64 8.09 20.17 -1.19
N LYS A 65 9.06 20.32 -0.29
CA LYS A 65 10.37 19.68 -0.42
C LYS A 65 10.25 18.16 -0.53
N GLN A 66 9.46 17.53 0.33
CA GLN A 66 9.26 16.07 0.28
C GLN A 66 8.60 15.63 -1.04
N LEU A 67 7.63 16.40 -1.55
CA LEU A 67 7.01 16.10 -2.83
C LEU A 67 8.00 16.25 -3.99
N GLN A 68 8.81 17.32 -4.02
CA GLN A 68 9.87 17.53 -5.01
C GLN A 68 10.90 16.39 -5.01
N GLU A 69 11.35 15.97 -3.84
CA GLU A 69 12.25 14.82 -3.66
C GLU A 69 11.61 13.53 -4.16
N THR A 70 10.29 13.37 -3.95
CA THR A 70 9.54 12.21 -4.43
C THR A 70 9.41 12.20 -5.95
N GLU A 71 9.04 13.31 -6.58
CA GLU A 71 8.93 13.38 -8.05
C GLU A 71 10.30 13.21 -8.72
N THR A 72 11.37 13.77 -8.14
CA THR A 72 12.75 13.54 -8.60
C THR A 72 13.11 12.05 -8.51
N TRP A 73 12.83 11.42 -7.36
CA TRP A 73 13.06 9.99 -7.17
C TRP A 73 12.26 9.13 -8.15
N ARG A 74 10.99 9.49 -8.42
CA ARG A 74 10.14 8.80 -9.39
C ARG A 74 10.74 8.85 -10.79
N ALA A 75 11.17 10.03 -11.22
CA ALA A 75 11.79 10.25 -12.53
C ALA A 75 13.11 9.45 -12.65
N THR A 76 14.02 9.58 -11.67
CA THR A 76 15.30 8.84 -11.66
C THR A 76 15.10 7.34 -11.76
N ASN A 77 14.11 6.80 -11.05
CA ASN A 77 13.89 5.35 -10.98
C ASN A 77 12.96 4.81 -12.06
N ARG A 78 12.45 5.71 -12.94
CA ARG A 78 11.49 5.44 -14.00
C ARG A 78 10.27 4.70 -13.43
N MET A 79 9.67 5.27 -12.39
CA MET A 79 8.65 4.59 -11.59
C MET A 79 7.36 4.30 -12.37
N ASP A 80 6.92 5.23 -13.21
CA ASP A 80 5.71 5.04 -14.01
C ASP A 80 5.91 3.91 -15.04
N GLU A 81 7.06 3.90 -15.72
CA GLU A 81 7.44 2.82 -16.63
C GLU A 81 7.64 1.49 -15.90
N LEU A 82 8.31 1.50 -14.74
CA LEU A 82 8.49 0.30 -13.93
C LEU A 82 7.14 -0.35 -13.64
N TYR A 83 6.12 0.43 -13.30
CA TYR A 83 4.79 -0.11 -13.02
C TYR A 83 4.10 -0.64 -14.29
N ASP A 84 4.19 0.10 -15.40
CA ASP A 84 3.59 -0.27 -16.67
C ASP A 84 4.24 -1.52 -17.30
N THR A 85 5.52 -1.76 -17.03
CA THR A 85 6.30 -2.87 -17.58
C THR A 85 6.78 -3.87 -16.52
N LEU A 86 6.21 -3.86 -15.31
CA LEU A 86 6.60 -4.78 -14.26
C LEU A 86 6.30 -6.22 -14.70
N ASP A 87 7.31 -7.07 -14.67
CA ASP A 87 7.13 -8.49 -14.97
C ASP A 87 6.10 -9.11 -14.00
N VAL A 88 5.07 -9.73 -14.56
CA VAL A 88 3.95 -10.26 -13.76
C VAL A 88 4.41 -11.42 -12.88
N VAL A 89 5.38 -12.23 -13.30
CA VAL A 89 5.92 -13.31 -12.45
C VAL A 89 6.66 -12.71 -11.26
N ALA A 90 7.49 -11.70 -11.47
CA ALA A 90 8.17 -11.00 -10.37
C ALA A 90 7.18 -10.36 -9.38
N TYR A 91 6.10 -9.76 -9.87
CA TYR A 91 5.03 -9.23 -9.02
C TYR A 91 4.36 -10.34 -8.17
N GLU A 92 4.01 -11.46 -8.80
CA GLU A 92 3.34 -12.59 -8.16
C GLU A 92 4.23 -13.35 -7.15
N ASP A 93 5.54 -13.37 -7.37
CA ASP A 93 6.48 -13.89 -6.38
C ASP A 93 6.66 -12.91 -5.21
N ALA A 94 6.74 -11.61 -5.51
CA ALA A 94 6.92 -10.59 -4.48
C ALA A 94 5.73 -10.48 -3.53
N ARG A 95 4.49 -10.59 -4.01
CA ARG A 95 3.32 -10.57 -3.10
C ARG A 95 3.41 -11.67 -2.04
N LYS A 96 4.03 -12.81 -2.35
CA LYS A 96 4.20 -13.94 -1.41
C LYS A 96 5.30 -13.76 -0.37
N VAL A 97 6.07 -12.68 -0.45
CA VAL A 97 7.12 -12.32 0.53
C VAL A 97 6.90 -10.94 1.17
N TYR A 98 5.81 -10.25 0.84
CA TYR A 98 5.44 -8.95 1.38
C TYR A 98 3.99 -8.94 1.91
N HIS A 99 3.52 -7.79 2.37
CA HIS A 99 2.15 -7.60 2.80
C HIS A 99 1.17 -7.87 1.64
N GLN A 100 0.12 -8.65 1.88
CA GLN A 100 -0.89 -9.03 0.90
C GLN A 100 -2.24 -8.47 1.29
N TRP A 101 -2.92 -7.80 0.37
CA TRP A 101 -4.30 -7.41 0.56
C TRP A 101 -5.19 -8.66 0.59
N THR A 102 -6.02 -8.80 1.61
CA THR A 102 -6.96 -9.92 1.73
C THR A 102 -8.15 -9.80 0.79
N GLY A 103 -8.34 -8.65 0.15
CA GLY A 103 -9.57 -8.29 -0.56
C GLY A 103 -10.67 -7.73 0.34
N ARG A 104 -10.41 -7.69 1.66
CA ARG A 104 -11.33 -7.16 2.66
C ARG A 104 -10.86 -5.82 3.22
N ARG A 105 -11.70 -5.24 4.07
CA ARG A 105 -11.52 -3.91 4.66
C ARG A 105 -11.86 -3.94 6.14
N ASP A 106 -11.35 -2.95 6.86
CA ASP A 106 -11.75 -2.71 8.24
C ASP A 106 -13.04 -1.89 8.32
N LEU A 107 -13.53 -1.63 9.54
CA LEU A 107 -14.79 -0.91 9.76
C LEU A 107 -14.78 0.53 9.23
N LEU A 108 -13.62 1.12 8.93
CA LEU A 108 -13.52 2.45 8.31
C LEU A 108 -13.37 2.38 6.79
N GLY A 109 -13.31 1.17 6.22
CA GLY A 109 -13.14 0.93 4.79
C GLY A 109 -11.67 0.88 4.34
N ARG A 110 -10.69 0.89 5.26
CA ARG A 110 -9.27 0.75 4.91
C ARG A 110 -9.00 -0.70 4.49
N PRO A 111 -8.27 -0.95 3.38
CA PRO A 111 -7.94 -2.31 2.98
C PRO A 111 -7.08 -2.99 4.05
N VAL A 112 -7.39 -4.26 4.32
CA VAL A 112 -6.68 -5.09 5.30
C VAL A 112 -5.59 -5.88 4.61
N TYR A 113 -4.34 -5.64 5.00
CA TYR A 113 -3.18 -6.35 4.53
C TYR A 113 -2.70 -7.34 5.61
N VAL A 114 -2.23 -8.51 5.18
CA VAL A 114 -1.62 -9.51 6.07
C VAL A 114 -0.18 -9.76 5.64
N TYR A 115 0.74 -9.89 6.59
CA TYR A 115 2.11 -10.29 6.35
C TYR A 115 2.55 -11.38 7.33
N GLU A 116 2.83 -12.56 6.80
CA GLU A 116 3.35 -13.69 7.58
C GLU A 116 4.84 -13.90 7.33
N ILE A 117 5.66 -13.56 8.31
CA ILE A 117 7.13 -13.64 8.15
C ILE A 117 7.61 -15.08 8.02
N SER A 118 6.91 -16.05 8.61
CA SER A 118 7.22 -17.49 8.51
C SER A 118 7.21 -18.00 7.06
N HIS A 119 6.40 -17.40 6.18
CA HIS A 119 6.27 -17.79 4.77
C HIS A 119 7.42 -17.28 3.88
N LEU A 120 8.28 -16.39 4.39
CA LEU A 120 9.44 -15.89 3.64
C LEU A 120 10.35 -17.02 3.19
N LYS A 121 10.65 -17.98 4.08
CA LYS A 121 11.63 -19.05 3.81
C LYS A 121 11.27 -19.86 2.55
N ASN A 122 9.99 -20.13 2.35
CA ASN A 122 9.51 -20.97 1.24
C ASN A 122 9.42 -20.20 -0.08
N ASN A 123 9.26 -18.87 -0.03
CA ASN A 123 9.05 -18.04 -1.22
C ASN A 123 10.29 -17.22 -1.63
N MET A 124 11.30 -17.11 -0.77
CA MET A 124 12.47 -16.26 -1.00
C MET A 124 13.26 -16.66 -2.25
N SER A 125 13.41 -17.96 -2.54
CA SER A 125 14.17 -18.42 -3.72
C SER A 125 13.52 -17.98 -5.05
N ALA A 126 12.19 -18.11 -5.16
CA ALA A 126 11.45 -17.65 -6.32
C ALA A 126 11.56 -16.12 -6.47
N PHE A 127 11.29 -15.40 -5.38
CA PHE A 127 11.43 -13.94 -5.34
C PHE A 127 12.84 -13.44 -5.69
N GLU A 128 13.89 -14.10 -5.19
CA GLU A 128 15.27 -13.74 -5.52
C GLU A 128 15.61 -14.02 -6.99
N SER A 129 15.01 -15.04 -7.58
CA SER A 129 15.21 -15.38 -8.98
C SER A 129 14.50 -14.38 -9.89
N SER A 130 13.23 -14.07 -9.61
CA SER A 130 12.44 -13.14 -10.42
C SER A 130 12.85 -11.68 -10.20
N SER A 131 13.23 -11.25 -9.00
CA SER A 131 13.71 -9.87 -8.78
C SER A 131 15.00 -9.52 -9.52
N LYS A 132 15.82 -10.51 -9.90
CA LYS A 132 17.04 -10.28 -10.71
C LYS A 132 16.75 -9.81 -12.13
N ILE A 133 15.57 -10.12 -12.67
CA ILE A 133 15.20 -9.68 -14.03
C ILE A 133 14.87 -8.18 -14.06
N LEU A 134 14.55 -7.60 -12.89
CA LEU A 134 14.28 -6.18 -12.73
C LEU A 134 15.60 -5.43 -12.56
N LYS A 135 16.25 -5.18 -13.69
CA LYS A 135 17.44 -4.34 -13.74
C LYS A 135 17.09 -2.93 -13.27
N SER A 136 17.92 -2.36 -12.41
CA SER A 136 17.90 -0.92 -12.16
C SER A 136 18.26 -0.19 -13.46
N PRO A 137 17.72 1.01 -13.71
CA PRO A 137 18.14 1.82 -14.86
C PRO A 137 19.68 1.94 -14.86
N SER A 138 20.31 1.79 -16.02
CA SER A 138 21.75 2.05 -16.16
C SER A 138 22.02 3.49 -15.74
N SER A 139 22.99 3.69 -14.85
CA SER A 139 23.43 5.02 -14.40
C SER A 139 24.05 5.79 -15.56
N THR A 140 23.23 6.48 -16.33
CA THR A 140 23.64 7.60 -17.18
C THR A 140 22.69 8.75 -16.88
N ALA A 141 22.80 9.32 -15.68
CA ALA A 141 22.28 10.65 -15.41
C ALA A 141 23.37 11.65 -15.85
N SER A 142 23.02 12.56 -16.76
CA SER A 142 23.91 13.59 -17.30
C SER A 142 24.26 14.69 -16.31
N ASP A 143 23.66 14.73 -15.12
CA ASP A 143 23.81 15.88 -14.21
C ASP A 143 23.97 15.43 -12.76
N GLY A 144 25.22 15.11 -12.38
CA GLY A 144 25.88 15.39 -11.09
C GLY A 144 25.24 15.09 -9.73
N ALA A 145 23.95 14.75 -9.62
CA ALA A 145 23.28 14.47 -8.36
C ALA A 145 23.31 12.96 -8.06
N PRO A 146 23.91 12.51 -6.94
CA PRO A 146 23.96 11.11 -6.58
C PRO A 146 22.59 10.65 -6.07
N THR A 147 21.69 10.29 -6.99
CA THR A 147 20.47 9.55 -6.64
C THR A 147 20.72 8.07 -6.91
N GLN A 148 20.89 7.30 -5.84
CA GLN A 148 21.22 5.87 -5.92
C GLN A 148 20.03 5.11 -6.55
N PRO A 149 20.26 4.32 -7.61
CA PRO A 149 19.23 3.47 -8.18
C PRO A 149 18.67 2.51 -7.12
N ILE A 150 17.34 2.35 -7.05
CA ILE A 150 16.72 1.41 -6.11
C ILE A 150 17.19 -0.02 -6.44
N PRO A 151 17.66 -0.81 -5.45
CA PRO A 151 17.97 -2.22 -5.65
C PRO A 151 16.77 -3.02 -6.17
N GLY A 152 16.99 -4.01 -7.04
CA GLY A 152 15.91 -4.79 -7.68
C GLY A 152 14.83 -5.33 -6.73
N LYS A 153 15.21 -5.84 -5.54
CA LYS A 153 14.26 -6.29 -4.51
C LYS A 153 13.31 -5.18 -4.03
N LEU A 154 13.82 -3.96 -3.87
CA LEU A 154 13.01 -2.81 -3.49
C LEU A 154 12.21 -2.24 -4.68
N ARG A 155 12.64 -2.48 -5.93
CA ARG A 155 11.84 -2.11 -7.12
C ARG A 155 10.52 -2.88 -7.17
N VAL A 156 10.51 -4.19 -6.91
CA VAL A 156 9.22 -4.92 -6.87
C VAL A 156 8.35 -4.44 -5.72
N LEU A 157 8.95 -4.16 -4.55
CA LEU A 157 8.22 -3.58 -3.43
C LEU A 157 7.54 -2.27 -3.84
N CYS A 158 8.23 -1.41 -4.59
CA CYS A 158 7.60 -0.22 -5.15
C CYS A 158 6.43 -0.56 -6.07
N GLY A 159 6.54 -1.59 -6.91
CA GLY A 159 5.40 -2.07 -7.71
C GLY A 159 4.19 -2.48 -6.88
N LEU A 160 4.38 -3.07 -5.70
CA LEU A 160 3.29 -3.37 -4.76
C LEU A 160 2.70 -2.10 -4.14
N TYR A 161 3.52 -1.10 -3.80
CA TYR A 161 3.05 0.20 -3.31
C TYR A 161 2.27 0.97 -4.39
N GLU A 162 2.75 0.96 -5.64
CA GLU A 162 2.03 1.53 -6.77
C GLU A 162 0.69 0.81 -6.96
N ASN A 163 0.62 -0.52 -6.84
CA ASN A 163 -0.66 -1.22 -6.92
C ASN A 163 -1.64 -0.85 -5.80
N MET A 164 -1.12 -0.70 -4.57
CA MET A 164 -1.91 -0.22 -3.44
C MET A 164 -2.48 1.18 -3.75
N SER A 165 -1.66 2.11 -4.22
CA SER A 165 -2.05 3.51 -4.46
C SER A 165 -2.86 3.74 -5.74
N GLU A 166 -2.55 3.02 -6.81
CA GLU A 166 -3.18 3.18 -8.12
C GLU A 166 -4.43 2.32 -8.27
N PHE A 167 -4.68 1.33 -7.41
CA PHE A 167 -5.85 0.45 -7.54
C PHE A 167 -6.58 0.17 -6.22
N VAL A 168 -5.90 -0.36 -5.20
CA VAL A 168 -6.59 -0.83 -3.99
C VAL A 168 -7.25 0.32 -3.22
N LEU A 169 -6.54 1.44 -3.04
CA LEU A 169 -7.05 2.62 -2.35
C LEU A 169 -8.22 3.29 -3.10
N PRO A 170 -8.15 3.56 -4.43
CA PRO A 170 -9.30 4.03 -5.21
C PRO A 170 -10.50 3.08 -5.15
N LEU A 171 -10.29 1.78 -5.30
CA LEU A 171 -11.35 0.78 -5.26
C LEU A 171 -12.06 0.76 -3.90
N CYS A 172 -11.31 0.81 -2.80
CA CYS A 172 -11.91 0.90 -1.46
C CYS A 172 -12.64 2.23 -1.24
N SER A 173 -12.14 3.32 -1.81
CA SER A 173 -12.77 4.65 -1.75
C SER A 173 -14.11 4.69 -2.48
N ALA A 174 -14.25 3.94 -3.58
CA ALA A 174 -15.45 3.90 -4.40
C ALA A 174 -16.66 3.20 -3.75
N VAL A 175 -16.49 2.57 -2.58
CA VAL A 175 -17.62 1.93 -1.89
C VAL A 175 -18.41 2.96 -1.07
N PRO A 176 -19.73 3.12 -1.32
CA PRO A 176 -20.56 4.17 -0.72
C PRO A 176 -21.02 3.84 0.70
N SER A 177 -21.09 2.54 1.06
CA SER A 177 -21.57 2.07 2.37
C SER A 177 -20.56 2.28 3.51
N ARG A 178 -19.41 2.91 3.23
CA ARG A 178 -18.41 3.26 4.25
C ARG A 178 -18.94 4.34 5.20
N PRO A 179 -18.42 4.43 6.45
CA PRO A 179 -18.84 5.46 7.39
C PRO A 179 -18.61 6.91 6.92
N SER A 180 -17.63 7.14 6.05
CA SER A 180 -17.28 8.48 5.54
C SER A 180 -17.03 8.41 4.03
N PRO A 181 -18.10 8.31 3.20
CA PRO A 181 -17.96 8.05 1.77
C PRO A 181 -17.31 9.22 1.03
N HIS A 182 -17.53 10.45 1.48
CA HIS A 182 -16.92 11.67 0.92
C HIS A 182 -15.42 11.81 1.21
N THR A 183 -14.88 11.00 2.13
CA THR A 183 -13.46 11.01 2.51
C THR A 183 -12.75 9.84 1.84
N PRO A 184 -11.79 10.08 0.92
CA PRO A 184 -11.06 9.02 0.26
C PRO A 184 -10.24 8.17 1.23
N ILE A 185 -10.19 6.86 0.96
CA ILE A 185 -9.31 5.93 1.65
C ILE A 185 -7.89 6.16 1.15
N THR A 186 -7.01 6.61 2.04
CA THR A 186 -5.62 6.99 1.72
C THR A 186 -4.59 6.14 2.45
N SER A 187 -5.03 5.21 3.30
CA SER A 187 -4.16 4.40 4.13
C SER A 187 -4.70 2.98 4.33
N THR A 188 -3.82 2.11 4.82
CA THR A 188 -4.05 0.66 4.92
C THR A 188 -3.88 0.19 6.36
N ALA A 189 -4.60 -0.88 6.73
CA ALA A 189 -4.48 -1.55 8.03
C ALA A 189 -3.76 -2.89 7.85
N HIS A 190 -2.78 -3.18 8.70
CA HIS A 190 -1.89 -4.33 8.54
C HIS A 190 -1.99 -5.27 9.73
N ILE A 191 -2.10 -6.57 9.47
CA ILE A 191 -1.89 -7.64 10.43
C ILE A 191 -0.53 -8.26 10.10
N VAL A 192 0.40 -8.22 11.04
CA VAL A 192 1.75 -8.78 10.86
C VAL A 192 1.92 -9.93 11.83
N ASP A 193 2.09 -11.14 11.31
CA ASP A 193 2.27 -12.35 12.11
C ASP A 193 3.74 -12.77 12.06
N VAL A 194 4.38 -12.72 13.23
CA VAL A 194 5.78 -13.10 13.42
C VAL A 194 5.94 -14.46 14.11
N SER A 195 4.84 -15.22 14.24
CA SER A 195 4.86 -16.58 14.77
C SER A 195 5.82 -17.47 13.97
N GLY A 196 6.54 -18.35 14.67
CA GLY A 196 7.44 -19.31 14.03
C GLY A 196 8.75 -18.72 13.47
N VAL A 197 9.01 -17.43 13.70
CA VAL A 197 10.27 -16.78 13.31
C VAL A 197 11.24 -16.80 14.49
N GLY A 198 12.46 -17.28 14.26
CA GLY A 198 13.56 -17.20 15.24
C GLY A 198 14.27 -15.84 15.22
N LEU A 199 14.96 -15.48 16.30
CA LEU A 199 15.66 -14.19 16.45
C LEU A 199 16.65 -13.93 15.31
N MET A 200 17.45 -14.93 14.92
CA MET A 200 18.38 -14.82 13.79
C MET A 200 17.65 -14.60 12.45
N GLY A 201 16.52 -15.28 12.25
CA GLY A 201 15.68 -15.08 11.06
C GLY A 201 15.16 -13.66 10.96
N PHE A 202 14.64 -13.11 12.06
CA PHE A 202 14.21 -11.72 12.12
C PHE A 202 15.39 -10.75 11.90
N TRP A 203 16.55 -11.01 12.52
CA TRP A 203 17.73 -10.16 12.38
C TRP A 203 18.25 -10.10 10.94
N ASN A 204 18.19 -11.21 10.21
CA ASN A 204 18.57 -11.26 8.79
C ASN A 204 17.69 -10.36 7.90
N LEU A 205 16.48 -10.02 8.34
CA LEU A 205 15.56 -9.13 7.61
C LEU A 205 15.75 -7.65 7.93
N LYS A 206 16.48 -7.32 9.00
CA LYS A 206 16.65 -5.95 9.51
C LYS A 206 16.95 -4.93 8.41
N ASN A 207 18.02 -5.15 7.64
CA ASN A 207 18.50 -4.16 6.67
C ASN A 207 17.45 -3.92 5.58
N HIS A 208 16.75 -4.99 5.17
CA HIS A 208 15.69 -4.88 4.18
C HIS A 208 14.48 -4.13 4.74
N MET A 209 14.05 -4.44 5.97
CA MET A 209 12.94 -3.75 6.64
C MET A 209 13.24 -2.26 6.85
N GLN A 210 14.48 -1.91 7.24
CA GLN A 210 14.93 -0.53 7.38
C GLN A 210 14.86 0.22 6.05
N ALA A 211 15.39 -0.37 4.97
CA ALA A 211 15.38 0.26 3.66
C ALA A 211 13.96 0.41 3.10
N ALA A 212 13.11 -0.60 3.28
CA ALA A 212 11.70 -0.57 2.89
C ALA A 212 10.92 0.53 3.65
N SER A 213 11.11 0.63 4.97
CA SER A 213 10.47 1.67 5.78
C SER A 213 10.96 3.06 5.40
N ALA A 214 12.27 3.27 5.20
CA ALA A 214 12.81 4.55 4.78
C ALA A 214 12.25 4.99 3.42
N LEU A 215 12.17 4.06 2.46
CA LEU A 215 11.58 4.28 1.14
C LEU A 215 10.08 4.66 1.25
N ALA A 216 9.31 3.93 2.06
CA ALA A 216 7.90 4.20 2.28
C ALA A 216 7.66 5.57 2.94
N THR A 217 8.42 5.90 4.00
CA THR A 217 8.30 7.19 4.69
C THR A 217 8.70 8.37 3.80
N ALA A 218 9.70 8.18 2.93
CA ALA A 218 10.14 9.22 2.00
C ALA A 218 9.12 9.46 0.88
N HIS A 219 8.65 8.40 0.20
CA HIS A 219 7.96 8.51 -1.08
C HIS A 219 6.48 8.08 -1.08
N TYR A 220 6.04 7.37 -0.03
CA TYR A 220 4.64 6.95 0.17
C TYR A 220 4.13 7.38 1.55
N PRO A 221 4.29 8.68 1.92
CA PRO A 221 3.96 9.15 3.25
C PRO A 221 2.49 8.89 3.59
N GLU A 222 2.23 8.64 4.87
CA GLU A 222 0.87 8.53 5.43
C GLU A 222 -0.04 7.50 4.74
N THR A 223 0.54 6.44 4.16
CA THR A 223 -0.20 5.29 3.58
C THR A 223 -0.42 4.13 4.56
N LEU A 224 0.24 4.17 5.73
CA LEU A 224 0.05 3.22 6.81
C LEU A 224 -0.82 3.82 7.91
N SER A 225 -1.91 3.14 8.26
CA SER A 225 -2.79 3.55 9.34
C SER A 225 -2.44 2.87 10.66
N GLN A 226 -2.49 1.54 10.70
CA GLN A 226 -2.25 0.73 11.89
C GLN A 226 -1.54 -0.58 11.52
N ILE A 227 -0.70 -1.08 12.41
CA ILE A 227 -0.09 -2.41 12.36
C ILE A 227 -0.49 -3.16 13.63
N TYR A 228 -1.11 -4.32 13.48
CA TYR A 228 -1.38 -5.27 14.56
C TYR A 228 -0.37 -6.40 14.48
N LEU A 229 0.58 -6.39 15.41
CA LEU A 229 1.66 -7.36 15.47
C LEU A 229 1.29 -8.53 16.37
N LEU A 230 1.27 -9.72 15.80
CA LEU A 230 0.79 -10.95 16.43
C LEU A 230 1.93 -11.96 16.57
N GLY A 231 1.77 -12.91 17.49
CA GLY A 231 2.67 -14.05 17.56
C GLY A 231 4.08 -13.69 18.03
N THR A 232 4.23 -12.58 18.75
CA THR A 232 5.54 -12.11 19.19
C THR A 232 6.19 -13.13 20.13
N PRO A 233 7.35 -13.71 19.76
CA PRO A 233 8.03 -14.70 20.57
C PRO A 233 8.62 -14.08 21.84
N SER A 234 9.08 -14.91 22.78
CA SER A 234 9.62 -14.45 24.07
C SER A 234 10.80 -13.47 23.95
N PHE A 235 11.55 -13.51 22.84
CA PHE A 235 12.65 -12.58 22.55
C PHE A 235 12.19 -11.24 21.94
N PHE A 236 10.91 -11.07 21.62
CA PHE A 236 10.41 -9.90 20.91
C PHE A 236 10.64 -8.56 21.64
N PRO A 237 10.62 -8.46 22.98
CA PRO A 237 10.97 -7.20 23.66
C PRO A 237 12.35 -6.65 23.26
N THR A 238 13.32 -7.53 22.99
CA THR A 238 14.65 -7.15 22.48
C THR A 238 14.54 -6.57 21.07
N VAL A 239 13.80 -7.24 20.19
CA VAL A 239 13.54 -6.78 18.82
C VAL A 239 12.81 -5.44 18.81
N TRP A 240 11.82 -5.26 19.68
CA TRP A 240 11.07 -4.01 19.82
C TRP A 240 11.97 -2.85 20.24
N GLY A 241 12.93 -3.09 21.14
CA GLY A 241 13.95 -2.10 21.52
C GLY A 241 14.76 -1.62 20.31
N TRP A 242 15.03 -2.50 19.35
CA TRP A 242 15.71 -2.12 18.11
C TRP A 242 14.79 -1.42 17.11
N ILE A 243 13.57 -1.92 16.91
CA ILE A 243 12.56 -1.34 16.01
C ILE A 243 12.33 0.14 16.33
N LYS A 244 12.21 0.49 17.62
CA LYS A 244 12.05 1.88 18.07
C LYS A 244 13.23 2.81 17.72
N ARG A 245 14.39 2.25 17.41
CA ARG A 245 15.58 3.00 16.95
C ARG A 245 15.71 3.03 15.43
N TRP A 246 15.01 2.14 14.73
CA TRP A 246 15.11 1.96 13.28
C TRP A 246 14.05 2.72 12.52
N PHE A 247 12.84 2.78 13.08
CA PHE A 247 11.70 3.47 12.48
C PHE A 247 11.42 4.77 13.20
N ASP A 248 10.83 5.72 12.47
CA ASP A 248 10.45 7.00 13.02
C ASP A 248 9.31 6.84 14.06
N PRO A 249 9.17 7.80 15.01
CA PRO A 249 8.15 7.72 16.04
C PRO A 249 6.73 7.59 15.51
N GLY A 250 6.41 8.22 14.38
CA GLY A 250 5.09 8.19 13.75
C GLY A 250 4.73 6.80 13.20
N THR A 251 5.71 6.05 12.71
CA THR A 251 5.54 4.64 12.34
C THR A 251 5.37 3.77 13.58
N THR A 252 6.22 3.95 14.60
CA THR A 252 6.17 3.08 15.80
C THR A 252 4.91 3.26 16.64
N SER A 253 4.29 4.44 16.65
CA SER A 253 3.04 4.71 17.37
C SER A 253 1.82 4.02 16.75
N LYS A 254 1.93 3.58 15.50
CA LYS A 254 0.90 2.84 14.76
C LYS A 254 0.99 1.32 15.00
N ILE A 255 2.02 0.83 15.70
CA ILE A 255 2.24 -0.60 15.94
C ILE A 255 1.64 -0.99 17.29
N HIS A 256 0.68 -1.91 17.24
CA HIS A 256 0.02 -2.52 18.38
C HIS A 256 0.50 -3.95 18.53
N ILE A 257 1.26 -4.24 19.57
CA ILE A 257 1.71 -5.60 19.87
C ILE A 257 0.61 -6.29 20.67
N LEU A 258 0.04 -7.36 20.12
CA LEU A 258 -1.07 -8.08 20.76
C LEU A 258 -0.60 -9.42 21.31
N SER A 259 -0.98 -9.70 22.56
CA SER A 259 -0.92 -11.07 23.08
C SER A 259 -1.98 -11.96 22.43
N GLN A 260 -1.86 -13.28 22.59
CA GLN A 260 -2.86 -14.24 22.10
C GLN A 260 -4.26 -13.99 22.68
N ALA A 261 -4.35 -13.53 23.93
CA ALA A 261 -5.62 -13.22 24.58
C ALA A 261 -6.27 -11.94 24.04
N GLU A 262 -5.46 -10.95 23.65
CA GLU A 262 -5.94 -9.65 23.12
C GLU A 262 -6.27 -9.72 21.63
N MET A 263 -5.59 -10.58 20.87
CA MET A 263 -5.70 -10.67 19.41
C MET A 263 -7.14 -10.70 18.90
N GLY A 264 -7.93 -11.68 19.33
CA GLY A 264 -9.31 -11.85 18.87
C GLY A 264 -10.20 -10.64 19.19
N PRO A 265 -10.33 -10.22 20.46
CA PRO A 265 -11.09 -9.03 20.84
C PRO A 265 -10.66 -7.76 20.12
N THR A 266 -9.36 -7.48 20.02
CA THR A 266 -8.85 -6.26 19.37
C THR A 266 -9.13 -6.25 17.87
N LEU A 267 -8.90 -7.35 17.17
CA LEU A 267 -9.14 -7.41 15.72
C LEU A 267 -10.63 -7.33 15.40
N ARG A 268 -11.50 -8.01 16.16
CA ARG A 268 -12.96 -7.91 15.98
C ARG A 268 -13.56 -6.55 16.33
N ALA A 269 -12.87 -5.74 17.13
CA ALA A 269 -13.25 -4.35 17.36
C ALA A 269 -12.94 -3.44 16.16
N MET A 270 -12.11 -3.90 15.22
CA MET A 270 -11.62 -3.12 14.08
C MET A 270 -12.18 -3.59 12.75
N MET A 271 -12.59 -4.84 12.61
CA MET A 271 -13.15 -5.42 11.40
C MET A 271 -14.24 -6.45 11.73
N ARG A 272 -15.19 -6.63 10.82
CA ARG A 272 -16.27 -7.60 11.00
C ARG A 272 -15.72 -9.03 10.95
N PRO A 273 -16.35 -10.00 11.62
CA PRO A 273 -15.90 -11.40 11.59
C PRO A 273 -15.70 -11.95 10.17
N GLU A 274 -16.61 -11.66 9.23
CA GLU A 274 -16.55 -12.10 7.84
C GLU A 274 -15.41 -11.46 7.00
N ASP A 275 -14.80 -10.39 7.52
CA ASP A 275 -13.67 -9.68 6.89
C ASP A 275 -12.30 -10.10 7.47
N LEU A 276 -12.30 -10.83 8.60
CA LEU A 276 -11.11 -11.25 9.33
C LEU A 276 -10.78 -12.73 9.02
N PRO A 277 -9.55 -13.07 8.58
CA PRO A 277 -9.15 -14.46 8.36
C PRO A 277 -9.40 -15.37 9.58
N LYS A 278 -9.87 -16.60 9.35
CA LYS A 278 -10.12 -17.59 10.41
C LYS A 278 -8.93 -17.78 11.36
N LYS A 279 -7.71 -17.79 10.82
CA LYS A 279 -6.45 -17.89 11.59
C LYS A 279 -6.34 -16.85 12.70
N TYR A 280 -6.93 -15.67 12.51
CA TYR A 280 -6.89 -14.55 13.45
C TYR A 280 -8.20 -14.38 14.24
N GLY A 281 -9.10 -15.37 14.19
CA GLY A 281 -10.32 -15.42 15.00
C GLY A 281 -11.54 -14.77 14.34
N GLY A 282 -11.57 -14.69 13.01
CA GLY A 282 -12.75 -14.34 12.21
C GLY A 282 -13.35 -15.53 11.47
N GLU A 283 -14.03 -15.24 10.36
CA GLU A 283 -14.81 -16.20 9.56
C GLU A 283 -14.38 -16.25 8.08
N LEU A 284 -13.45 -15.39 7.67
CA LEU A 284 -12.97 -15.35 6.29
C LEU A 284 -12.10 -16.58 5.96
N GLU A 285 -12.50 -17.32 4.94
CA GLU A 285 -11.69 -18.38 4.30
C GLU A 285 -10.59 -17.74 3.44
N TRP A 286 -9.51 -17.31 4.10
CA TRP A 286 -8.34 -16.75 3.43
C TRP A 286 -7.06 -17.12 4.18
N GLU A 287 -6.05 -17.56 3.44
CA GLU A 287 -4.73 -17.91 3.93
C GLU A 287 -3.65 -17.12 3.19
N TYR A 288 -2.52 -16.87 3.86
CA TYR A 288 -1.43 -16.12 3.28
C TYR A 288 -0.89 -16.79 2.01
N GLY A 289 -0.81 -16.04 0.91
CA GLY A 289 -0.44 -16.53 -0.41
C GLY A 289 -1.63 -16.69 -1.35
N MET A 290 -2.86 -16.73 -0.84
CA MET A 290 -4.07 -16.67 -1.66
C MET A 290 -4.22 -15.30 -2.33
N TYR A 291 -5.01 -15.24 -3.41
CA TYR A 291 -5.41 -13.97 -4.02
C TYR A 291 -6.42 -13.22 -3.13
N PRO A 292 -6.60 -11.89 -3.36
CA PRO A 292 -7.64 -11.13 -2.67
C PRO A 292 -9.03 -11.75 -2.86
N SER A 293 -9.79 -11.88 -1.77
CA SER A 293 -11.20 -12.25 -1.77
C SER A 293 -12.02 -10.97 -1.61
N LEU A 294 -12.68 -10.50 -2.68
CA LEU A 294 -13.48 -9.27 -2.63
C LEU A 294 -14.88 -9.55 -2.07
N ASP A 295 -15.39 -8.62 -1.25
CA ASP A 295 -16.73 -8.75 -0.71
C ASP A 295 -17.78 -8.33 -1.75
N THR A 296 -19.05 -8.56 -1.46
CA THR A 296 -20.15 -8.22 -2.38
C THR A 296 -20.16 -6.75 -2.77
N GLU A 297 -19.77 -5.85 -1.86
CA GLU A 297 -19.78 -4.41 -2.10
C GLU A 297 -18.67 -4.00 -3.08
N LEU A 298 -17.45 -4.51 -2.89
CA LEU A 298 -16.36 -4.33 -3.84
C LEU A 298 -16.68 -5.00 -5.19
N GLY A 299 -17.32 -6.17 -5.16
CA GLY A 299 -17.79 -6.85 -6.37
C GLY A 299 -18.80 -6.03 -7.18
N LYS A 300 -19.67 -5.25 -6.52
CA LYS A 300 -20.59 -4.32 -7.19
C LYS A 300 -19.88 -3.13 -7.84
N VAL A 301 -18.80 -2.63 -7.22
CA VAL A 301 -17.99 -1.55 -7.82
C VAL A 301 -17.30 -2.03 -9.10
N VAL A 302 -16.84 -3.28 -9.14
CA VAL A 302 -16.11 -3.85 -10.28
C VAL A 302 -16.69 -5.21 -10.72
N PRO A 303 -17.91 -5.25 -11.29
CA PRO A 303 -18.66 -6.49 -11.54
C PRO A 303 -18.03 -7.42 -12.61
N GLY A 304 -16.97 -6.99 -13.29
CA GLY A 304 -16.21 -7.78 -14.26
C GLY A 304 -14.83 -8.24 -13.78
N LEU A 305 -14.35 -7.76 -12.63
CA LEU A 305 -13.06 -8.18 -12.11
C LEU A 305 -13.21 -9.62 -11.62
N LYS A 306 -12.63 -10.56 -12.35
CA LYS A 306 -12.78 -11.99 -12.03
C LYS A 306 -12.26 -12.28 -10.62
N MET A 307 -13.14 -12.80 -9.78
CA MET A 307 -12.87 -13.04 -8.37
C MET A 307 -12.29 -14.43 -8.16
N GLY A 308 -11.39 -14.56 -7.19
CA GLY A 308 -11.06 -15.89 -6.65
C GLY A 308 -12.33 -16.53 -6.10
N ASP A 309 -12.53 -17.83 -6.35
CA ASP A 309 -13.73 -18.58 -5.95
C ASP A 309 -13.88 -18.81 -4.44
N GLY A 310 -13.03 -18.18 -3.61
CA GLY A 310 -13.01 -18.31 -2.16
C GLY A 310 -12.69 -19.73 -1.67
N LYS A 311 -12.28 -20.64 -2.57
CA LYS A 311 -12.06 -22.07 -2.27
C LYS A 311 -10.62 -22.53 -2.51
N GLY A 312 -9.70 -21.58 -2.63
CA GLY A 312 -8.26 -21.88 -2.69
C GLY A 312 -7.82 -22.60 -3.96
N LYS A 313 -8.61 -22.57 -5.04
CA LYS A 313 -8.12 -22.93 -6.37
C LYS A 313 -7.75 -21.66 -7.11
N ASP A 314 -6.65 -21.69 -7.87
CA ASP A 314 -6.09 -20.61 -8.70
C ASP A 314 -7.03 -20.19 -9.87
N GLY A 315 -8.32 -20.01 -9.61
CA GLY A 315 -9.34 -19.66 -10.57
C GLY A 315 -9.51 -18.15 -10.63
N GLU A 316 -9.06 -17.57 -11.74
CA GLU A 316 -9.57 -16.35 -12.35
C GLU A 316 -9.08 -14.96 -11.87
N TRP A 317 -8.42 -14.80 -10.71
CA TRP A 317 -7.89 -13.47 -10.33
C TRP A 317 -6.92 -12.91 -11.38
N VAL A 318 -7.08 -11.62 -11.70
CA VAL A 318 -6.19 -10.91 -12.63
C VAL A 318 -4.83 -10.68 -11.98
N LYS A 319 -3.87 -11.54 -12.34
CA LYS A 319 -2.48 -11.49 -11.83
C LYS A 319 -1.78 -10.20 -12.22
N GLY A 320 -0.82 -9.77 -11.41
CA GLY A 320 0.04 -8.62 -11.69
C GLY A 320 -0.55 -7.26 -11.29
N PRO A 321 0.11 -6.17 -11.71
CA PRO A 321 -0.33 -4.80 -11.45
C PRO A 321 -1.70 -4.48 -12.05
N LEU A 322 -2.54 -3.78 -11.27
CA LEU A 322 -3.82 -3.21 -11.68
C LEU A 322 -3.81 -1.68 -11.49
N ARG A 323 -4.42 -0.92 -12.38
CA ARG A 323 -4.56 0.55 -12.29
C ARG A 323 -6.01 0.96 -12.40
N TRP A 324 -6.44 1.85 -11.53
CA TRP A 324 -7.67 2.60 -11.62
C TRP A 324 -7.46 3.80 -12.55
N VAL A 325 -8.20 3.83 -13.65
CA VAL A 325 -8.16 4.89 -14.66
C VAL A 325 -9.49 5.61 -14.64
N ALA A 326 -9.48 6.90 -14.32
CA ALA A 326 -10.65 7.77 -14.40
C ALA A 326 -10.34 8.90 -15.38
N GLU A 327 -11.04 8.93 -16.50
CA GLU A 327 -10.93 9.98 -17.52
C GLU A 327 -12.19 10.84 -17.49
N GLU A 328 -12.05 12.14 -17.80
CA GLU A 328 -13.18 13.08 -17.76
C GLU A 328 -14.26 12.66 -18.77
N GLY A 329 -15.49 12.46 -18.29
CA GLY A 329 -16.63 12.07 -19.12
C GLY A 329 -16.81 10.56 -19.31
N ASP A 330 -15.86 9.74 -18.88
CA ASP A 330 -15.91 8.28 -19.00
C ASP A 330 -16.17 7.60 -17.64
N LYS A 331 -16.81 6.43 -17.66
CA LYS A 331 -16.85 5.58 -16.46
C LYS A 331 -15.42 5.15 -16.11
N PRO A 332 -15.00 5.20 -14.82
CA PRO A 332 -13.69 4.70 -14.44
C PRO A 332 -13.52 3.23 -14.83
N LYS A 333 -12.28 2.81 -15.08
CA LYS A 333 -11.92 1.46 -15.54
C LYS A 333 -10.80 0.91 -14.67
N VAL A 334 -10.77 -0.42 -14.52
CA VAL A 334 -9.62 -1.14 -13.97
C VAL A 334 -8.85 -1.76 -15.11
N VAL A 335 -7.57 -1.45 -15.17
CA VAL A 335 -6.66 -1.83 -16.25
C VAL A 335 -5.55 -2.70 -15.69
N ALA A 336 -5.37 -3.89 -16.25
CA ALA A 336 -4.23 -4.75 -15.97
C ALA A 336 -2.99 -4.22 -16.71
N LYS A 337 -1.95 -3.91 -15.94
CA LYS A 337 -0.65 -3.40 -16.42
C LYS A 337 0.44 -4.47 -16.28
N GLY A 338 1.67 -4.15 -16.67
CA GLY A 338 2.84 -5.00 -16.50
C GLY A 338 3.26 -5.71 -17.79
N PHE A 339 4.16 -6.67 -17.67
CA PHE A 339 4.77 -7.37 -18.80
C PHE A 339 4.53 -8.88 -18.69
N VAL A 340 4.00 -9.48 -19.76
CA VAL A 340 3.65 -10.91 -19.81
C VAL A 340 4.09 -11.47 -21.16
N GLY A 341 4.85 -12.56 -21.14
CA GLY A 341 5.19 -13.30 -22.38
C GLY A 341 5.92 -12.46 -23.43
N GLY A 342 6.78 -11.52 -23.02
CA GLY A 342 7.52 -10.68 -23.96
C GLY A 342 6.76 -9.46 -24.47
N LYS A 343 5.57 -9.17 -23.96
CA LYS A 343 4.75 -8.04 -24.37
C LYS A 343 4.25 -7.24 -23.17
N GLN A 344 4.18 -5.92 -23.33
CA GLN A 344 3.50 -5.05 -22.39
C GLN A 344 2.00 -5.34 -22.43
N ARG A 345 1.39 -5.44 -21.25
CA ARG A 345 -0.03 -5.66 -21.04
C ARG A 345 -0.68 -4.33 -20.66
N ASP A 346 -1.76 -4.02 -21.36
CA ASP A 346 -2.61 -2.87 -21.09
C ASP A 346 -4.05 -3.25 -21.43
N GLU A 347 -4.71 -3.95 -20.50
CA GLU A 347 -5.99 -4.61 -20.74
C GLU A 347 -7.04 -4.10 -19.77
N VAL A 348 -8.19 -3.62 -20.26
CA VAL A 348 -9.32 -3.28 -19.41
C VAL A 348 -9.94 -4.58 -18.88
N VAL A 349 -9.89 -4.78 -17.56
CA VAL A 349 -10.38 -6.00 -16.90
C VAL A 349 -11.66 -5.78 -16.10
N ALA A 350 -12.03 -4.53 -15.82
CA ALA A 350 -13.34 -4.18 -15.32
C ALA A 350 -13.71 -2.73 -15.69
N VAL A 351 -15.00 -2.47 -15.85
CA VAL A 351 -15.56 -1.11 -15.84
C VAL A 351 -16.16 -0.89 -14.46
N VAL A 352 -15.90 0.29 -13.89
CA VAL A 352 -16.40 0.67 -12.58
C VAL A 352 -17.85 1.11 -12.73
N GLU A 353 -18.72 0.52 -11.91
CA GLU A 353 -20.11 0.93 -11.84
C GLU A 353 -20.30 1.97 -10.73
N PRO A 354 -21.14 3.01 -10.95
CA PRO A 354 -21.57 3.88 -9.88
C PRO A 354 -22.39 3.05 -8.89
N VAL A 355 -21.95 3.01 -7.63
CA VAL A 355 -22.59 2.23 -6.55
C VAL A 355 -23.36 3.16 -5.62
#